data_AF-A0A7S3APX1-F1
#
_entry.id   AF-A0A7S3APX1-F1
#
_cell.length_a   1.000
_cell.length_b   1.000
_cell.length_c   1.000
_cell.angle_alpha   90.00
_cell.angle_beta   90.00
_cell.angle_gamma   90.00
#
_symmetry.space_group_name_H-M   'P 1'
#
loop_
_entity.id
_entity.type
_entity.pdbx_description
1 polymer ?
#
loop_
_entity_poly.entity_id
_entity_poly.type
_entity_poly.pdbx_seq_one_letter_code
_entity_poly.pdbx_strand_id
1 'polypeptide(L)'
;VGPWTRLPGLTAHQLVSLHLAVYLAYYGTAAWLRMAAQAEPPPKSDAASLVSLFLSLSGLPPSSSTAGHVFQVEPDGVYLSQIVLGTMVLWGVPSALMLPSLRSPLAIARRLGLAYLAALGALGLWTTDAVLFFGPAVLPLVPLSVLSLFHPKHQQWAKWVRAHPAIIRFRGVLNALFLLLFVPLRLLWLPAVMVAQVIPDALALRTMPKGELPTTEDLQGWPFATVASAAAVGAIFASAQLSWAALLTTQACARCRKERESRERKRAGFVQAAALV
;
A
#
# COMPACT_ATOMS: atom_id res chain seq x y z
N VAL A 1 -26.90 -10.87 19.42
CA VAL A 1 -25.64 -10.18 19.80
C VAL A 1 -24.56 -10.49 18.77
N GLY A 2 -24.05 -9.48 18.04
CA GLY A 2 -23.08 -9.66 16.95
C GLY A 2 -21.62 -9.65 17.39
N PRO A 3 -20.67 -10.01 16.50
CA PRO A 3 -19.24 -10.14 16.82
C PRO A 3 -18.59 -8.82 17.30
N TRP A 4 -19.14 -7.66 16.93
CA TRP A 4 -18.66 -6.34 17.35
C TRP A 4 -18.74 -6.13 18.87
N THR A 5 -19.71 -6.74 19.55
CA THR A 5 -19.85 -6.63 21.02
C THR A 5 -18.77 -7.41 21.77
N ARG A 6 -18.18 -8.42 21.13
CA ARG A 6 -17.22 -9.33 21.75
C ARG A 6 -15.76 -8.98 21.39
N LEU A 7 -15.55 -8.17 20.34
CA LEU A 7 -14.26 -7.62 19.93
C LEU A 7 -14.36 -6.10 19.67
N PRO A 8 -14.81 -5.29 20.65
CA PRO A 8 -15.12 -3.88 20.42
C PRO A 8 -13.89 -3.08 19.98
N GLY A 9 -12.71 -3.34 20.55
CA GLY A 9 -11.47 -2.66 20.17
C GLY A 9 -11.04 -2.95 18.73
N LEU A 10 -11.21 -4.18 18.25
CA LEU A 10 -10.93 -4.52 16.84
C LEU A 10 -11.92 -3.80 15.91
N THR A 11 -13.20 -3.82 16.24
CA THR A 11 -14.23 -3.16 15.43
C THR A 11 -14.00 -1.65 15.37
N ALA A 12 -13.71 -1.01 16.51
CA ALA A 12 -13.35 0.40 16.55
C ALA A 12 -12.11 0.70 15.70
N HIS A 13 -11.06 -0.12 15.80
CA HIS A 13 -9.86 0.04 14.98
C HIS A 13 -10.17 -0.04 13.48
N GLN A 14 -11.02 -0.98 13.05
CA GLN A 14 -11.37 -1.13 11.64
C GLN A 14 -12.26 0.00 11.13
N LEU A 15 -13.17 0.52 11.95
CA LEU A 15 -13.95 1.69 11.58
C LEU A 15 -13.05 2.89 11.33
N VAL A 16 -12.14 3.21 12.26
CA VAL A 16 -11.18 4.32 12.07
C VAL A 16 -10.27 4.08 10.86
N SER A 17 -9.75 2.86 10.72
CA SER A 17 -8.84 2.51 9.62
C SER A 17 -9.52 2.57 8.26
N LEU A 18 -10.79 2.17 8.16
CA LEU A 18 -11.57 2.24 6.92
C LEU A 18 -11.80 3.69 6.50
N HIS A 19 -12.29 4.54 7.42
CA HIS A 19 -12.55 5.96 7.11
C HIS A 19 -11.27 6.66 6.66
N LEU A 20 -10.17 6.41 7.37
CA LEU A 20 -8.89 6.97 6.99
C LEU A 20 -8.40 6.43 5.64
N ALA A 21 -8.50 5.12 5.39
CA ALA A 21 -8.08 4.55 4.11
C ALA A 21 -8.88 5.14 2.94
N VAL A 22 -10.19 5.35 3.11
CA VAL A 22 -11.05 6.00 2.10
C VAL A 22 -10.61 7.45 1.88
N TYR A 23 -10.41 8.21 2.97
CA TYR A 23 -10.00 9.61 2.87
C TYR A 23 -8.63 9.77 2.20
N LEU A 24 -7.62 9.02 2.65
CA LEU A 24 -6.26 9.05 2.09
C LEU A 24 -6.25 8.60 0.63
N ALA A 25 -6.96 7.52 0.30
CA ALA A 25 -7.07 7.06 -1.07
C ALA A 25 -7.75 8.11 -1.96
N TYR A 26 -8.85 8.71 -1.52
CA TYR A 26 -9.55 9.75 -2.28
C TYR A 26 -8.67 10.99 -2.49
N TYR A 27 -8.19 11.59 -1.40
CA TYR A 27 -7.43 12.84 -1.46
C TYR A 27 -6.11 12.65 -2.22
N GLY A 28 -5.36 11.60 -1.88
CA GLY A 28 -4.07 11.37 -2.50
C GLY A 28 -4.15 10.89 -3.95
N THR A 29 -5.19 10.14 -4.34
CA THR A 29 -5.43 9.87 -5.77
C THR A 29 -5.82 11.14 -6.51
N ALA A 30 -6.63 12.03 -5.93
CA ALA A 30 -6.96 13.31 -6.56
C ALA A 30 -5.73 14.21 -6.73
N ALA A 31 -4.87 14.30 -5.72
CA ALA A 31 -3.59 15.01 -5.78
C ALA A 31 -2.67 14.45 -6.87
N TRP A 32 -2.49 13.12 -6.89
CA TRP A 32 -1.72 12.44 -7.93
C TRP A 32 -2.25 12.72 -9.33
N LEU A 33 -3.57 12.70 -9.54
CA LEU A 33 -4.15 13.02 -10.85
C LEU A 33 -3.92 14.48 -11.27
N ARG A 34 -3.88 15.43 -10.32
CA ARG A 34 -3.52 16.82 -10.61
C ARG A 34 -2.06 16.95 -11.02
N MET A 35 -1.15 16.30 -10.29
CA MET A 35 0.28 16.25 -10.65
C MET A 35 0.45 15.66 -12.05
N ALA A 36 -0.24 14.54 -12.33
CA ALA A 36 -0.22 13.91 -13.64
C ALA A 36 -0.74 14.79 -14.77
N ALA A 37 -1.76 15.62 -14.52
CA ALA A 37 -2.32 16.55 -15.50
C ALA A 37 -1.39 17.74 -15.79
N GLN A 38 -0.48 18.07 -14.87
CA GLN A 38 0.49 19.15 -15.01
C GLN A 38 1.83 18.66 -15.60
N ALA A 39 2.06 17.35 -15.60
CA ALA A 39 3.28 16.78 -16.16
C ALA A 39 3.34 16.94 -17.68
N GLU A 40 4.51 17.36 -18.18
CA GLU A 40 4.75 17.42 -19.62
C GLU A 40 4.65 16.02 -20.24
N PRO A 41 4.12 15.89 -21.48
CA PRO A 41 4.02 14.61 -22.14
C PRO A 41 5.41 13.99 -22.32
N PRO A 42 5.56 12.68 -22.10
CA PRO A 42 6.85 12.02 -22.30
C PRO A 42 7.33 12.24 -23.75
N PRO A 43 8.65 12.40 -23.97
CA PRO A 43 9.19 12.42 -25.32
C PRO A 43 8.77 11.13 -26.02
N LYS A 44 8.33 11.22 -27.27
CA LYS A 44 7.90 10.07 -28.08
C LYS A 44 9.06 9.08 -28.15
N SER A 45 9.04 8.05 -27.31
CA SER A 45 10.01 6.98 -27.35
C SER A 45 9.41 5.79 -28.10
N ASP A 46 10.17 5.26 -29.06
CA ASP A 46 9.73 4.18 -29.96
C ASP A 46 9.61 2.81 -29.27
N ALA A 47 9.76 2.75 -27.94
CA ALA A 47 9.67 1.53 -27.15
C ALA A 47 8.62 1.65 -26.03
N ALA A 48 7.44 1.06 -26.27
CA ALA A 48 6.38 0.87 -25.27
C ALA A 48 6.76 -0.24 -24.28
N SER A 49 7.74 0.01 -23.41
CA SER A 49 8.02 -0.88 -22.28
C SER A 49 6.93 -0.73 -21.21
N LEU A 50 6.63 -1.80 -20.47
CA LEU A 50 5.70 -1.71 -19.33
C LEU A 50 6.20 -0.70 -18.28
N VAL A 51 7.53 -0.56 -18.14
CA VAL A 51 8.14 0.42 -17.23
C VAL A 51 7.82 1.85 -17.67
N SER A 52 7.96 2.18 -18.95
CA SER A 52 7.59 3.50 -19.46
C SER A 52 6.08 3.79 -19.35
N LEU A 53 5.23 2.76 -19.47
CA LEU A 53 3.79 2.89 -19.19
C LEU A 53 3.55 3.22 -17.71
N PHE A 54 4.17 2.49 -16.78
CA PHE A 54 4.01 2.72 -15.34
C PHE A 54 4.57 4.08 -14.90
N LEU A 55 5.67 4.52 -15.49
CA LEU A 55 6.24 5.85 -15.24
C LEU A 55 5.35 6.95 -15.83
N SER A 56 4.81 6.77 -17.03
CA SER A 56 3.82 7.72 -17.59
C SER A 56 2.58 7.82 -16.70
N LEU A 57 2.13 6.72 -16.10
CA LEU A 57 1.03 6.72 -15.15
C LEU A 57 1.42 7.39 -13.82
N SER A 58 2.70 7.39 -13.42
CA SER A 58 3.12 8.05 -12.18
C SER A 58 2.84 9.55 -12.16
N GLY A 59 2.57 10.17 -13.32
CA GLY A 59 2.28 11.59 -13.41
C GLY A 59 3.50 12.46 -13.12
N LEU A 60 4.68 11.85 -13.11
CA LEU A 60 5.95 12.53 -12.94
C LEU A 60 6.62 12.66 -14.31
N PRO A 61 7.10 13.85 -14.69
CA PRO A 61 7.76 14.05 -15.96
C PRO A 61 8.98 13.11 -16.07
N PRO A 62 9.21 12.45 -17.22
CA PRO A 62 10.48 11.77 -17.48
C PRO A 62 11.55 12.84 -17.67
N SER A 63 12.17 13.29 -16.58
CA SER A 63 13.02 14.47 -16.63
C SER A 63 14.32 14.21 -17.37
N SER A 64 14.53 14.98 -18.42
CA SER A 64 15.83 15.29 -19.01
C SER A 64 16.70 16.22 -18.13
N SER A 65 16.22 16.66 -16.96
CA SER A 65 16.98 17.40 -15.93
C SER A 65 17.08 16.59 -14.62
N THR A 66 18.05 15.70 -14.65
CA THR A 66 18.51 14.59 -13.80
C THR A 66 18.53 14.69 -12.26
N ALA A 67 17.96 15.69 -11.58
CA ALA A 67 18.27 15.80 -10.15
C ALA A 67 17.25 16.67 -9.38
N GLY A 68 16.34 16.08 -8.59
CA GLY A 68 15.58 16.84 -7.57
C GLY A 68 14.06 16.68 -7.52
N HIS A 69 13.43 15.85 -8.35
CA HIS A 69 11.95 15.76 -8.40
C HIS A 69 11.34 15.22 -7.10
N VAL A 70 11.97 14.22 -6.50
CA VAL A 70 11.60 13.68 -5.18
C VAL A 70 11.66 14.75 -4.07
N PHE A 71 12.39 15.83 -4.29
CA PHE A 71 12.64 16.89 -3.30
C PHE A 71 11.88 18.19 -3.61
N GLN A 72 11.05 18.21 -4.65
CA GLN A 72 10.10 19.28 -4.84
C GLN A 72 9.05 19.20 -3.72
N VAL A 73 8.86 20.31 -3.03
CA VAL A 73 7.87 20.38 -1.96
C VAL A 73 6.48 20.39 -2.60
N GLU A 74 5.75 19.30 -2.37
CA GLU A 74 4.39 19.10 -2.85
C GLU A 74 3.43 19.34 -1.66
N PRO A 75 2.64 20.43 -1.65
CA PRO A 75 1.76 20.76 -0.53
C PRO A 75 0.80 19.64 -0.16
N ASP A 76 0.26 18.94 -1.17
CA ASP A 76 -0.62 17.79 -0.96
C ASP A 76 0.13 16.63 -0.25
N GLY A 77 1.40 16.44 -0.58
CA GLY A 77 2.28 15.46 0.04
C GLY A 77 2.56 15.76 1.52
N VAL A 78 2.84 17.03 1.84
CA VAL A 78 3.01 17.49 3.24
C VAL A 78 1.73 17.23 4.04
N TYR A 79 0.58 17.63 3.50
CA TYR A 79 -0.72 17.48 4.17
C TYR A 79 -1.08 16.01 4.42
N LEU A 80 -0.95 15.15 3.40
CA LEU A 80 -1.15 13.70 3.55
C LEU A 80 -0.22 13.10 4.61
N SER A 81 1.03 13.52 4.63
CA SER A 81 2.02 13.06 5.60
C SER A 81 1.68 13.47 7.02
N GLN A 82 1.21 14.69 7.25
CA GLN A 82 0.74 15.13 8.57
C GLN A 82 -0.44 14.29 9.06
N ILE A 83 -1.40 13.96 8.19
CA ILE A 83 -2.54 13.09 8.53
C ILE A 83 -2.08 11.67 8.87
N VAL A 84 -1.18 11.10 8.07
CA VAL A 84 -0.65 9.75 8.30
C VAL A 84 0.16 9.71 9.59
N LEU A 85 0.99 10.72 9.85
CA LEU A 85 1.77 10.85 11.07
C LEU A 85 0.86 10.93 12.30
N GLY A 86 -0.10 11.85 12.28
CA GLY A 86 -1.09 12.01 13.35
C GLY A 86 -1.85 10.71 13.62
N THR A 87 -2.26 10.02 12.55
CA THR A 87 -2.89 8.71 12.68
C THR A 87 -1.95 7.69 13.32
N MET A 88 -0.72 7.54 12.83
CA MET A 88 0.19 6.52 13.34
C MET A 88 0.53 6.76 14.80
N VAL A 89 0.77 8.01 15.19
CA VAL A 89 1.13 8.38 16.57
C VAL A 89 -0.06 8.26 17.52
N LEU A 90 -1.22 8.78 17.15
CA LEU A 90 -2.38 8.85 18.05
C LEU A 90 -3.22 7.57 18.07
N TRP A 91 -3.21 6.79 16.98
CA TRP A 91 -4.08 5.62 16.85
C TRP A 91 -3.35 4.36 16.41
N GLY A 92 -2.57 4.41 15.34
CA GLY A 92 -1.96 3.26 14.70
C GLY A 92 -1.06 2.47 15.65
N VAL A 93 -0.01 3.11 16.17
CA VAL A 93 0.96 2.51 17.09
C VAL A 93 0.31 2.19 18.45
N PRO A 94 -0.44 3.10 19.10
CA PRO A 94 -1.12 2.78 20.35
C PRO A 94 -2.06 1.56 20.22
N SER A 95 -2.90 1.51 19.20
CA SER A 95 -3.81 0.37 19.00
C SER A 95 -3.06 -0.94 18.70
N ALA A 96 -1.92 -0.89 18.01
CA ALA A 96 -1.06 -2.05 17.79
C ALA A 96 -0.48 -2.61 19.10
N LEU A 97 -0.10 -1.71 20.01
CA LEU A 97 0.46 -2.06 21.30
C LEU A 97 -0.62 -2.51 22.26
N MET A 98 -1.79 -1.86 22.29
CA MET A 98 -2.83 -2.13 23.29
C MET A 98 -3.74 -3.30 22.94
N LEU A 99 -4.04 -3.53 21.65
CA LEU A 99 -5.01 -4.55 21.24
C LEU A 99 -4.32 -5.90 20.93
N PRO A 100 -4.58 -6.97 21.69
CA PRO A 100 -3.93 -8.28 21.47
C PRO A 100 -4.16 -8.85 20.06
N SER A 101 -5.30 -8.53 19.45
CA SER A 101 -5.62 -8.94 18.09
C SER A 101 -4.67 -8.36 17.04
N LEU A 102 -4.14 -7.16 17.29
CA LEU A 102 -3.30 -6.36 16.39
C LEU A 102 -1.82 -6.38 16.76
N ARG A 103 -1.49 -6.88 17.95
CA ARG A 103 -0.12 -6.95 18.47
C ARG A 103 0.66 -8.02 17.71
N SER A 104 1.44 -7.58 16.74
CA SER A 104 2.42 -8.38 16.00
C SER A 104 3.67 -7.52 15.83
N PRO A 105 4.89 -8.04 16.10
CA PRO A 105 6.13 -7.28 15.95
C PRO A 105 6.26 -6.65 14.56
N LEU A 106 5.93 -7.41 13.52
CA LEU A 106 5.95 -6.94 12.13
C LEU A 106 4.94 -5.81 11.89
N ALA A 107 3.73 -5.92 12.48
CA ALA A 107 2.70 -4.89 12.33
C ALA A 107 3.08 -3.59 13.07
N ILE A 108 3.76 -3.69 14.21
CA ILE A 108 4.27 -2.54 14.96
C ILE A 108 5.42 -1.89 14.18
N ALA A 109 6.41 -2.67 13.75
CA ALA A 109 7.54 -2.19 12.95
C ALA A 109 7.06 -1.48 11.68
N ARG A 110 6.08 -2.05 10.98
CA ARG A 110 5.45 -1.42 9.80
C ARG A 110 4.80 -0.08 10.14
N ARG A 111 4.10 0.04 11.27
CA ARG A 111 3.45 1.30 11.67
C ARG A 111 4.48 2.36 12.07
N LEU A 112 5.55 1.96 12.76
CA LEU A 112 6.67 2.85 13.08
C LEU A 112 7.39 3.33 11.83
N GLY A 113 7.63 2.44 10.85
CA GLY A 113 8.21 2.83 9.57
C GLY A 113 7.32 3.80 8.78
N LEU A 114 5.99 3.61 8.81
CA LEU A 114 5.05 4.55 8.19
C LEU A 114 5.03 5.89 8.94
N ALA A 115 5.07 5.88 10.28
CA ALA A 115 5.17 7.10 11.08
C ALA A 115 6.45 7.86 10.76
N TYR A 116 7.57 7.17 10.60
CA TYR A 116 8.85 7.75 10.22
C TYR A 116 8.80 8.41 8.84
N LEU A 117 8.33 7.69 7.80
CA LEU A 117 8.16 8.27 6.45
C LEU A 117 7.20 9.46 6.46
N ALA A 118 6.12 9.38 7.21
CA ALA A 118 5.16 10.47 7.35
C ALA A 118 5.74 11.67 8.11
N ALA A 119 6.64 11.44 9.08
CA ALA A 119 7.37 12.53 9.74
C ALA A 119 8.29 13.26 8.76
N LEU A 120 9.03 12.53 7.92
CA LEU A 120 9.85 13.13 6.87
C LEU A 120 8.98 13.92 5.87
N GLY A 121 7.90 13.32 5.40
CA GLY A 121 6.87 13.97 4.58
C GLY A 121 6.33 15.27 5.17
N ALA A 122 6.00 15.26 6.46
CA ALA A 122 5.49 16.42 7.17
C ALA A 122 6.53 17.54 7.33
N LEU A 123 7.82 17.20 7.30
CA LEU A 123 8.96 18.13 7.33
C LEU A 123 9.32 18.65 5.92
N GLY A 124 8.53 18.34 4.89
CA GLY A 124 8.81 18.76 3.51
C GLY A 124 9.80 17.87 2.76
N LEU A 125 10.25 16.77 3.36
CA LEU A 125 11.11 15.78 2.70
C LEU A 125 10.21 14.75 2.02
N TRP A 126 10.55 14.28 0.82
CA TRP A 126 9.82 13.16 0.17
C TRP A 126 8.34 13.46 -0.15
N THR A 127 7.95 14.72 -0.26
CA THR A 127 6.53 15.10 -0.38
C THR A 127 5.88 14.60 -1.66
N THR A 128 6.59 14.64 -2.78
CA THR A 128 6.12 14.11 -4.08
C THR A 128 5.75 12.64 -3.97
N ASP A 129 6.65 11.84 -3.41
CA ASP A 129 6.43 10.41 -3.21
C ASP A 129 5.42 10.12 -2.11
N ALA A 130 5.29 10.99 -1.10
CA ALA A 130 4.26 10.86 -0.09
C ALA A 130 2.87 10.85 -0.71
N VAL A 131 2.62 11.64 -1.77
CA VAL A 131 1.34 11.57 -2.53
C VAL A 131 1.13 10.18 -3.13
N LEU A 132 2.17 9.58 -3.71
CA LEU A 132 2.08 8.26 -4.33
C LEU A 132 1.86 7.14 -3.27
N PHE A 133 2.63 7.20 -2.18
CA PHE A 133 2.62 6.21 -1.09
C PHE A 133 1.38 6.28 -0.21
N PHE A 134 0.90 7.49 0.09
CA PHE A 134 -0.27 7.72 0.95
C PHE A 134 -1.57 7.97 0.17
N GLY A 135 -1.51 8.09 -1.16
CA GLY A 135 -2.66 8.21 -2.04
C GLY A 135 -2.99 6.91 -2.79
N PRO A 136 -2.65 6.78 -4.08
CA PRO A 136 -3.02 5.60 -4.88
C PRO A 136 -2.58 4.27 -4.26
N ALA A 137 -1.40 4.20 -3.64
CA ALA A 137 -0.94 2.96 -2.98
C ALA A 137 -1.80 2.55 -1.76
N VAL A 138 -2.66 3.44 -1.26
CA VAL A 138 -3.63 3.19 -0.17
C VAL A 138 -4.97 2.65 -0.70
N LEU A 139 -5.30 2.80 -1.99
CA LEU A 139 -6.54 2.27 -2.57
C LEU A 139 -6.81 0.79 -2.24
N PRO A 140 -5.82 -0.13 -2.33
CA PRO A 140 -6.04 -1.53 -1.95
C PRO A 140 -6.36 -1.71 -0.46
N LEU A 141 -5.99 -0.76 0.41
CA LEU A 141 -6.26 -0.83 1.83
C LEU A 141 -7.75 -0.63 2.16
N VAL A 142 -8.53 0.01 1.28
CA VAL A 142 -9.97 0.19 1.47
C VAL A 142 -10.69 -1.16 1.53
N PRO A 143 -10.67 -2.03 0.49
CA PRO A 143 -11.28 -3.35 0.60
C PRO A 143 -10.60 -4.22 1.66
N LEU A 144 -9.27 -4.09 1.85
CA LEU A 144 -8.54 -4.87 2.84
C LEU A 144 -9.00 -4.56 4.28
N SER A 145 -9.29 -3.30 4.61
CA SER A 145 -9.76 -2.90 5.95
C SER A 145 -11.06 -3.62 6.31
N VAL A 146 -11.98 -3.75 5.36
CA VAL A 146 -13.22 -4.52 5.53
C VAL A 146 -12.94 -6.03 5.60
N LEU A 147 -12.11 -6.55 4.70
CA LEU A 147 -11.74 -7.98 4.68
C LEU A 147 -11.06 -8.44 5.98
N SER A 148 -10.30 -7.56 6.63
CA SER A 148 -9.56 -7.88 7.84
C SER A 148 -10.47 -8.23 9.02
N LEU A 149 -11.70 -7.69 9.07
CA LEU A 149 -12.73 -8.10 10.04
C LEU A 149 -13.04 -9.60 9.92
N PHE A 150 -13.00 -10.13 8.70
CA PHE A 150 -13.34 -11.52 8.40
C PHE A 150 -12.14 -12.46 8.47
N HIS A 151 -11.00 -12.01 8.99
CA HIS A 151 -9.80 -12.82 9.09
C HIS A 151 -10.04 -14.05 10.00
N PRO A 152 -9.58 -15.27 9.63
CA PRO A 152 -9.83 -16.49 10.40
C PRO A 152 -9.37 -16.45 11.87
N LYS A 153 -8.37 -15.60 12.18
CA LYS A 153 -7.90 -15.33 13.55
C LYS A 153 -9.02 -14.80 14.46
N HIS A 154 -10.02 -14.11 13.89
CA HIS A 154 -11.16 -13.59 14.62
C HIS A 154 -12.31 -14.58 14.57
N GLN A 155 -12.22 -15.64 15.38
CA GLN A 155 -13.16 -16.78 15.34
C GLN A 155 -14.63 -16.36 15.40
N GLN A 156 -14.96 -15.30 16.14
CA GLN A 156 -16.33 -14.81 16.28
C GLN A 156 -16.86 -14.21 14.98
N TRP A 157 -16.05 -13.38 14.30
CA TRP A 157 -16.37 -12.88 12.97
C TRP A 157 -16.44 -14.01 11.95
N ALA A 158 -15.52 -14.97 12.00
CA ALA A 158 -15.52 -16.13 11.11
C ALA A 158 -16.79 -16.99 11.27
N LYS A 159 -17.25 -17.24 12.51
CA LYS A 159 -18.51 -17.94 12.79
C LYS A 159 -19.71 -17.16 12.26
N TRP A 160 -19.74 -15.85 12.50
CA TRP A 160 -20.83 -14.99 12.03
C TRP A 160 -20.92 -14.96 10.50
N VAL A 161 -19.79 -14.82 9.78
CA VAL A 161 -19.76 -14.84 8.31
C VAL A 161 -20.30 -16.15 7.73
N ARG A 162 -19.97 -17.29 8.33
CA ARG A 162 -20.48 -18.60 7.88
C ARG A 162 -22.00 -18.72 8.00
N ALA A 163 -22.60 -18.02 8.94
CA ALA A 163 -24.05 -18.01 9.12
C ALA A 163 -24.78 -17.07 8.14
N HIS A 164 -24.07 -16.23 7.37
CA HIS A 164 -24.67 -15.21 6.51
C HIS A 164 -24.17 -15.33 5.05
N PRO A 165 -24.89 -16.05 4.17
CA PRO A 165 -24.47 -16.30 2.78
C PRO A 165 -24.20 -15.02 1.96
N ALA A 166 -24.97 -13.95 2.19
CA ALA A 166 -24.77 -12.67 1.53
C ALA A 166 -23.37 -12.07 1.82
N ILE A 167 -22.90 -12.19 3.07
CA ILE A 167 -21.59 -11.69 3.50
C ILE A 167 -20.45 -12.49 2.86
N ILE A 168 -20.66 -13.79 2.62
CA ILE A 168 -19.69 -14.62 1.89
C ILE A 168 -19.51 -14.11 0.46
N ARG A 169 -20.61 -13.81 -0.25
CA ARG A 169 -20.56 -13.24 -1.60
C ARG A 169 -19.88 -11.88 -1.61
N PHE A 170 -20.27 -10.99 -0.68
CA PHE A 170 -19.67 -9.67 -0.52
C PHE A 170 -18.15 -9.74 -0.26
N ARG A 171 -17.73 -10.64 0.63
CA ARG A 171 -16.30 -10.91 0.86
C ARG A 171 -15.59 -11.39 -0.41
N GLY A 172 -16.24 -12.18 -1.25
CA GLY A 172 -15.71 -12.58 -2.55
C GLY A 172 -15.39 -11.38 -3.45
N VAL A 173 -16.36 -10.46 -3.58
CA VAL A 173 -16.21 -9.21 -4.34
C VAL A 173 -15.05 -8.37 -3.79
N LEU A 174 -14.99 -8.18 -2.47
CA LEU A 174 -13.92 -7.40 -1.85
C LEU A 174 -12.52 -8.02 -2.06
N ASN A 175 -12.39 -9.35 -2.05
CA ASN A 175 -11.11 -10.01 -2.35
C ASN A 175 -10.69 -9.77 -3.79
N ALA A 176 -11.63 -9.88 -4.74
CA ALA A 176 -11.34 -9.61 -6.14
C ALA A 176 -10.91 -8.16 -6.33
N LEU A 177 -11.65 -7.20 -5.76
CA LEU A 177 -11.30 -5.78 -5.79
C LEU A 177 -9.94 -5.50 -5.14
N PHE A 178 -9.67 -6.10 -3.98
CA PHE A 178 -8.36 -5.99 -3.33
C PHE A 178 -7.23 -6.45 -4.24
N LEU A 179 -7.33 -7.62 -4.87
CA LEU A 179 -6.31 -8.14 -5.77
C LEU A 179 -6.15 -7.27 -7.02
N LEU A 180 -7.26 -6.84 -7.62
CA LEU A 180 -7.29 -5.97 -8.79
C LEU A 180 -6.60 -4.62 -8.52
N LEU A 181 -6.65 -4.11 -7.29
CA LEU A 181 -5.96 -2.87 -6.92
C LEU A 181 -4.53 -3.13 -6.43
N PHE A 182 -4.33 -4.17 -5.62
CA PHE A 182 -3.04 -4.47 -4.97
C PHE A 182 -1.95 -4.79 -5.99
N VAL A 183 -2.26 -5.62 -6.99
CA VAL A 183 -1.28 -6.04 -8.00
C VAL A 183 -0.74 -4.84 -8.80
N PRO A 184 -1.57 -4.05 -9.51
CA PRO A 184 -1.04 -2.94 -10.28
C PRO A 184 -0.41 -1.87 -9.39
N LEU A 185 -1.07 -1.45 -8.31
CA LEU A 185 -0.64 -0.27 -7.55
C LEU A 185 0.50 -0.56 -6.57
N ARG A 186 0.45 -1.65 -5.83
CA ARG A 186 1.43 -1.94 -4.77
C ARG A 186 2.50 -2.94 -5.17
N LEU A 187 2.17 -3.90 -6.03
CA LEU A 187 3.12 -4.94 -6.43
C LEU A 187 3.96 -4.52 -7.64
N LEU A 188 3.37 -3.83 -8.61
CA LEU A 188 4.06 -3.46 -9.84
C LEU A 188 4.50 -2.00 -9.84
N TRP A 189 3.55 -1.08 -9.67
CA TRP A 189 3.79 0.36 -9.79
C TRP A 189 4.70 0.89 -8.69
N LEU A 190 4.41 0.61 -7.41
CA LEU A 190 5.20 1.14 -6.30
C LEU A 190 6.69 0.74 -6.34
N PRO A 191 7.08 -0.54 -6.58
CA PRO A 191 8.49 -0.89 -6.75
C PRO A 191 9.12 -0.27 -7.99
N ALA A 192 8.36 -0.12 -9.08
CA ALA A 192 8.85 0.53 -10.29
C ALA A 192 9.21 2.01 -10.03
N VAL A 193 8.32 2.76 -9.36
CA VAL A 193 8.58 4.15 -8.91
C VAL A 193 9.83 4.21 -8.03
N MET A 194 9.96 3.29 -7.07
CA MET A 194 11.13 3.25 -6.19
C MET A 194 12.45 3.07 -6.94
N VAL A 195 12.50 2.13 -7.89
CA VAL A 195 13.74 1.80 -8.62
C VAL A 195 14.06 2.84 -9.69
N ALA A 196 13.04 3.37 -10.36
CA ALA A 196 13.23 4.23 -11.53
C ALA A 196 13.34 5.72 -11.18
N GLN A 197 12.77 6.16 -10.05
CA GLN A 197 12.72 7.58 -9.69
C GLN A 197 13.39 7.81 -8.35
N VAL A 198 12.84 7.22 -7.29
CA VAL A 198 13.27 7.51 -5.93
C VAL A 198 14.75 7.25 -5.67
N ILE A 199 15.20 6.01 -5.91
CA ILE A 199 16.56 5.60 -5.58
C ILE A 199 17.57 6.39 -6.43
N PRO A 200 17.38 6.53 -7.75
CA PRO A 200 18.21 7.42 -8.57
C PRO A 200 18.27 8.86 -8.05
N ASP A 201 17.12 9.47 -7.71
CA ASP A 201 17.07 10.85 -7.21
C ASP A 201 17.84 11.00 -5.89
N ALA A 202 17.67 10.05 -4.96
CA ALA A 202 18.42 10.04 -3.70
C ALA A 202 19.94 9.87 -3.92
N LEU A 203 20.36 9.10 -4.93
CA LEU A 203 21.77 8.94 -5.28
C LEU A 203 22.34 10.17 -5.99
N ALA A 204 21.56 10.82 -6.84
CA ALA A 204 21.96 12.02 -7.57
C ALA A 204 22.30 13.19 -6.62
N LEU A 205 21.62 13.29 -5.47
CA LEU A 205 21.94 14.27 -4.43
C LEU A 205 23.38 14.17 -3.91
N ARG A 206 23.98 12.97 -3.93
CA ARG A 206 25.37 12.80 -3.48
C ARG A 206 26.36 13.50 -4.42
N THR A 207 25.99 13.61 -5.69
CA THR A 207 26.85 14.13 -6.77
C THR A 207 26.50 15.56 -7.17
N MET A 208 25.39 16.11 -6.69
CA MET A 208 25.03 17.51 -6.96
C MET A 208 26.06 18.48 -6.35
N PRO A 209 26.50 19.50 -7.11
CA PRO A 209 27.25 20.62 -6.55
C PRO A 209 26.47 21.28 -5.41
N LYS A 210 27.16 21.71 -4.34
CA LYS A 210 26.52 22.32 -3.16
C LYS A 210 25.64 23.55 -3.48
N GLY A 211 25.86 24.22 -4.62
CA GLY A 211 25.07 25.36 -5.09
C GLY A 211 23.86 25.01 -5.96
N GLU A 212 23.71 23.74 -6.36
CA GLU A 212 22.60 23.24 -7.20
C GLU A 212 21.64 22.33 -6.42
N LEU A 213 21.91 22.09 -5.14
CA LEU A 213 20.96 21.43 -4.25
C LEU A 213 19.66 22.24 -4.25
N PRO A 214 18.49 21.59 -4.34
CA PRO A 214 17.20 22.27 -4.41
C PRO A 214 17.11 23.32 -3.30
N THR A 215 16.99 24.57 -3.73
CA THR A 215 17.09 25.79 -2.91
C THR A 215 15.80 26.11 -2.17
N THR A 216 15.00 25.09 -1.80
CA THR A 216 14.09 25.35 -0.68
C THR A 216 15.00 25.68 0.49
N GLU A 217 14.88 26.92 1.00
CA GLU A 217 15.65 27.41 2.15
C GLU A 217 15.58 26.41 3.34
N ASP A 218 14.57 25.56 3.35
CA ASP A 218 14.32 24.46 4.28
C ASP A 218 15.19 23.19 4.08
N LEU A 219 15.70 22.90 2.88
CA LEU A 219 16.49 21.68 2.61
C LEU A 219 18.00 21.84 2.85
N GLN A 220 18.52 23.06 2.84
CA GLN A 220 19.96 23.34 2.99
C GLN A 220 20.58 22.90 4.33
N GLY A 221 19.75 22.52 5.31
CA GLY A 221 20.21 22.02 6.62
C GLY A 221 20.14 20.50 6.83
N TRP A 222 19.49 19.74 5.94
CA TRP A 222 19.26 18.32 6.20
C TRP A 222 20.46 17.44 5.81
N PRO A 223 20.95 16.57 6.71
CA PRO A 223 22.01 15.63 6.36
C PRO A 223 21.55 14.69 5.24
N PHE A 224 22.44 14.42 4.27
CA PHE A 224 22.23 13.40 3.23
C PHE A 224 21.74 12.06 3.82
N ALA A 225 22.20 11.71 5.02
CA ALA A 225 21.78 10.52 5.75
C ALA A 225 20.25 10.45 5.94
N THR A 226 19.59 11.58 6.21
CA THR A 226 18.13 11.66 6.43
C THR A 226 17.36 11.41 5.14
N VAL A 227 17.90 11.87 4.02
CA VAL A 227 17.31 11.64 2.70
C VAL A 227 17.51 10.19 2.26
N ALA A 228 18.73 9.68 2.40
CA ALA A 228 19.05 8.29 2.10
C ALA A 228 18.23 7.31 2.95
N SER A 229 17.96 7.64 4.22
CA SER A 229 17.11 6.81 5.07
C SER A 229 15.64 6.83 4.63
N ALA A 230 15.12 7.95 4.10
CA ALA A 230 13.78 7.98 3.51
C ALA A 230 13.66 6.99 2.35
N ALA A 231 14.60 7.05 1.40
CA ALA A 231 14.65 6.15 0.24
C ALA A 231 14.85 4.69 0.66
N ALA A 232 15.73 4.43 1.63
CA ALA A 232 15.95 3.08 2.16
C ALA A 232 14.68 2.51 2.80
N VAL A 233 13.98 3.29 3.63
CA VAL A 233 12.73 2.85 4.26
C VAL A 233 11.65 2.63 3.19
N GLY A 234 11.48 3.56 2.25
CA GLY A 234 10.58 3.39 1.10
C GLY A 234 10.85 2.10 0.32
N ALA A 235 12.13 1.79 0.06
CA ALA A 235 12.54 0.56 -0.61
C ALA A 235 12.18 -0.68 0.21
N ILE A 236 12.42 -0.68 1.53
CA ILE A 236 12.00 -1.76 2.43
C ILE A 236 10.48 -1.98 2.34
N PHE A 237 9.69 -0.89 2.31
CA PHE A 237 8.23 -1.00 2.18
C PHE A 237 7.79 -1.56 0.83
N ALA A 238 8.46 -1.18 -0.26
CA ALA A 238 8.21 -1.72 -1.59
C ALA A 238 8.58 -3.21 -1.66
N SER A 239 9.75 -3.60 -1.14
CA SER A 239 10.16 -5.01 -1.05
C SER A 239 9.23 -5.83 -0.16
N ALA A 240 8.70 -5.25 0.92
CA ALA A 240 7.69 -5.90 1.73
C ALA A 240 6.41 -6.21 0.93
N GLN A 241 6.05 -5.40 -0.08
CA GLN A 241 4.90 -5.71 -0.95
C GLN A 241 5.13 -6.99 -1.76
N LEU A 242 6.36 -7.24 -2.23
CA LEU A 242 6.72 -8.47 -2.94
C LEU A 242 6.57 -9.70 -2.04
N SER A 243 6.99 -9.60 -0.78
CA SER A 243 6.81 -10.66 0.21
C SER A 243 5.32 -10.95 0.45
N TRP A 244 4.49 -9.90 0.56
CA TRP A 244 3.05 -10.06 0.70
C TRP A 244 2.41 -10.68 -0.54
N ALA A 245 2.84 -10.31 -1.74
CA ALA A 245 2.38 -10.93 -2.98
C ALA A 245 2.73 -12.42 -3.01
N ALA A 246 3.94 -12.81 -2.61
CA ALA A 246 4.31 -14.22 -2.51
C ALA A 246 3.40 -14.99 -1.54
N LEU A 247 3.04 -14.38 -0.40
CA LEU A 247 2.07 -14.96 0.54
C LEU A 247 0.66 -15.08 -0.06
N LEU A 248 0.19 -14.07 -0.79
CA LEU A 248 -1.11 -14.12 -1.46
C LEU A 248 -1.14 -15.19 -2.55
N THR A 249 -0.07 -15.32 -3.35
CA THR A 249 0.08 -16.34 -4.39
C THR A 249 0.09 -17.74 -3.78
N THR A 250 0.87 -17.97 -2.73
CA THR A 250 0.91 -19.27 -2.05
C THR A 250 -0.45 -19.65 -1.46
N GLN A 251 -1.16 -18.69 -0.86
CA GLN A 251 -2.53 -18.92 -0.37
C GLN A 251 -3.52 -19.23 -1.50
N ALA A 252 -3.44 -18.51 -2.63
CA ALA A 252 -4.27 -18.75 -3.79
C ALA A 252 -4.00 -20.14 -4.40
N CYS A 253 -2.73 -20.50 -4.61
CA CYS A 253 -2.32 -21.82 -5.11
C CYS A 253 -2.80 -22.95 -4.19
N ALA A 254 -2.62 -22.80 -2.87
CA ALA A 254 -3.08 -23.78 -1.89
C ALA A 254 -4.61 -23.97 -1.94
N ARG A 255 -5.36 -22.89 -2.16
CA ARG A 255 -6.83 -22.96 -2.31
C ARG A 255 -7.22 -23.66 -3.61
N CYS A 256 -6.62 -23.29 -4.74
CA CYS A 256 -6.88 -23.93 -6.04
C CYS A 256 -6.61 -25.45 -5.98
N ARG A 257 -5.53 -25.86 -5.30
CA ARG A 257 -5.21 -27.28 -5.09
C ARG A 257 -6.30 -28.00 -4.30
N LYS A 258 -6.76 -27.44 -3.18
CA LYS A 258 -7.85 -28.02 -2.37
C LYS A 258 -9.16 -28.13 -3.14
N GLU A 259 -9.50 -27.13 -3.96
CA GLU A 259 -10.69 -27.16 -4.80
C GLU A 259 -10.60 -28.25 -5.88
N ARG A 260 -9.43 -28.43 -6.48
CA ARG A 260 -9.16 -29.52 -7.44
C ARG A 260 -9.31 -30.90 -6.78
N GLU A 261 -8.65 -31.12 -5.64
CA GLU A 261 -8.74 -32.38 -4.89
C GLU A 261 -10.18 -32.70 -4.46
N SER A 262 -10.97 -31.69 -4.08
CA SER A 262 -12.40 -31.86 -3.75
C SER A 262 -13.23 -32.28 -4.98
N ARG A 263 -12.96 -31.71 -6.15
CA ARG A 263 -13.63 -32.08 -7.41
C ARG A 263 -13.26 -33.50 -7.83
N GLU A 264 -12.00 -33.88 -7.72
CA GLU A 264 -11.51 -35.23 -8.03
C GLU A 264 -12.15 -36.28 -7.12
N ARG A 265 -12.24 -36.02 -5.80
CA ARG A 265 -12.95 -36.92 -4.85
C ARG A 265 -14.44 -37.08 -5.18
N LYS A 266 -15.12 -35.98 -5.55
CA LYS A 266 -16.54 -36.05 -5.96
C LYS A 266 -16.74 -36.86 -7.24
N ARG A 267 -15.83 -36.71 -8.22
CA ARG A 267 -15.84 -37.51 -9.46
C ARG A 267 -15.58 -39.00 -9.17
N ALA A 268 -14.58 -39.32 -8.34
CA ALA A 268 -14.29 -40.70 -7.96
C ALA A 268 -15.47 -41.36 -7.23
N GLY A 269 -16.11 -40.63 -6.30
CA GLY A 269 -17.31 -41.12 -5.62
C GLY A 269 -18.50 -41.34 -6.56
N PHE A 270 -18.68 -40.47 -7.57
CA PHE A 270 -19.72 -40.65 -8.59
C PHE A 270 -19.45 -41.88 -9.46
N VAL A 271 -18.21 -42.09 -9.90
CA VAL A 271 -17.81 -43.28 -10.68
C VAL A 271 -18.01 -44.55 -9.87
N GLN A 272 -17.65 -44.55 -8.58
CA GLN A 272 -17.85 -45.70 -7.70
C GLN A 272 -19.33 -45.99 -7.45
N ALA A 273 -20.16 -44.96 -7.27
CA ALA A 273 -21.60 -45.13 -7.13
C ALA A 273 -22.25 -45.65 -8.42
N ALA A 274 -21.82 -45.16 -9.58
CA ALA A 274 -22.31 -45.64 -10.88
C ALA A 274 -21.90 -47.09 -11.17
N ALA A 275 -20.75 -47.55 -10.67
CA ALA A 275 -20.30 -48.94 -10.81
C ALA A 275 -21.05 -49.94 -9.91
N LEU A 276 -21.84 -49.46 -8.94
CA LEU A 276 -22.63 -50.27 -8.01
C LEU A 276 -24.12 -50.39 -8.43
N VAL A 277 -24.51 -49.73 -9.52
CA VAL A 277 -25.86 -49.77 -10.11
C VAL A 277 -25.82 -50.64 -11.36
#